data_AF-A0A0C2ZCW4-F1
#
_entry.id   AF-A0A0C2ZCW4-F1
#
_cell.length_a   1.000
_cell.length_b   1.000
_cell.length_c   1.000
_cell.angle_alpha   90.00
_cell.angle_beta   90.00
_cell.angle_gamma   90.00
#
_symmetry.space_group_name_H-M   'P 1'
#
loop_
_entity.id
_entity.type
_entity.pdbx_description
1 polymer ?
#
loop_
_entity_poly.entity_id
_entity_poly.type
_entity_poly.pdbx_seq_one_letter_code
_entity_poly.pdbx_strand_id
1 'polypeptide(L)'
;MSTITGKEQFTHPRIMSAYKSLLTNLPHLFTYKSEKDIVIHNTTNSLDGGVFSPMKKLLKIHNGFAKNLKIKMVDDYLVHCKKK
;
A
#
# COMPACT_ATOMS: atom_id res chain seq x y z
N MET A 1 22.51 9.72 -20.75
CA MET A 1 22.26 11.08 -20.23
C MET A 1 20.88 11.54 -20.65
N SER A 2 20.03 11.95 -19.71
CA SER A 2 18.75 12.60 -20.03
C SER A 2 19.05 13.95 -20.69
N THR A 3 18.55 14.16 -21.90
CA THR A 3 18.74 15.41 -22.67
C THR A 3 18.08 16.62 -22.00
N ILE A 4 17.13 16.39 -21.09
CA ILE A 4 16.35 17.42 -20.39
C ILE A 4 17.00 17.79 -19.05
N THR A 5 17.59 16.82 -18.34
CA THR A 5 18.10 17.02 -16.97
C THR A 5 19.61 16.88 -16.83
N GLY A 6 20.32 16.46 -17.89
CA GLY A 6 21.77 16.23 -17.88
C GLY A 6 22.22 15.07 -16.97
N LYS A 7 21.28 14.35 -16.33
CA LYS A 7 21.56 13.28 -15.38
C LYS A 7 21.59 11.92 -16.08
N GLU A 8 22.42 11.03 -15.56
CA GLU A 8 22.41 9.62 -15.95
C GLU A 8 21.09 8.99 -15.50
N GLN A 9 20.45 8.26 -16.41
CA GLN A 9 19.23 7.52 -16.12
C GLN A 9 19.60 6.05 -15.96
N PHE A 10 19.08 5.42 -14.91
CA PHE A 10 19.22 3.99 -14.73
C PHE A 10 18.55 3.25 -15.89
N THR A 11 19.23 2.23 -16.43
CA THR A 11 18.68 1.33 -17.45
C THR A 11 17.38 0.66 -17.00
N HIS A 12 17.24 0.39 -15.69
CA HIS A 12 16.05 -0.19 -15.09
C HIS A 12 15.46 0.69 -13.98
N PRO A 13 14.72 1.76 -14.32
CA PRO A 13 14.19 2.71 -13.33
C PRO A 13 13.25 2.06 -12.30
N ARG A 14 12.45 1.07 -12.72
CA ARG A 14 11.51 0.36 -11.83
C ARG A 14 12.23 -0.46 -10.77
N ILE A 15 13.28 -1.19 -11.15
CA ILE A 15 14.11 -1.99 -10.22
C ILE A 15 14.83 -1.05 -9.26
N MET A 16 15.41 0.03 -9.78
CA MET A 16 16.10 1.02 -8.94
C MET A 16 15.15 1.68 -7.94
N SER A 17 13.92 1.98 -8.36
CA SER A 17 12.88 2.51 -7.47
C SER A 17 12.51 1.51 -6.37
N ALA A 18 12.32 0.23 -6.72
CA ALA A 18 12.05 -0.83 -5.75
C ALA A 18 13.21 -0.99 -4.74
N TYR A 19 14.46 -1.02 -5.22
CA TYR A 19 15.65 -1.08 -4.38
C TYR A 19 15.75 0.11 -3.41
N LYS A 20 15.56 1.34 -3.92
CA LYS A 20 15.52 2.55 -3.08
C LYS A 20 14.41 2.49 -2.04
N SER A 21 13.23 2.00 -2.40
CA SER A 21 12.12 1.81 -1.46
C SER A 21 12.50 0.87 -0.32
N LEU A 22 13.18 -0.25 -0.61
CA LEU A 22 13.66 -1.17 0.42
C LEU A 22 14.67 -0.51 1.35
N LEU A 23 15.62 0.25 0.82
CA LEU A 23 16.60 0.98 1.63
C LEU A 23 15.95 2.02 2.54
N THR A 24 15.06 2.85 1.99
CA THR A 24 14.37 3.90 2.75
C THR A 24 13.48 3.33 3.85
N ASN A 25 12.83 2.18 3.61
CA ASN A 25 11.92 1.55 4.57
C ASN A 25 12.60 0.48 5.45
N LEU A 26 13.91 0.27 5.30
CA LEU A 26 14.65 -0.77 6.01
C LEU A 26 14.50 -0.71 7.54
N PRO A 27 14.48 0.48 8.19
CA PRO A 27 14.28 0.57 9.65
C PRO A 27 12.93 0.00 10.13
N HIS A 28 11.91 -0.04 9.26
CA HIS A 28 10.56 -0.49 9.61
C HIS A 28 10.24 -1.90 9.11
N LEU A 29 11.04 -2.44 8.18
CA LEU A 29 10.74 -3.70 7.49
C LEU A 29 10.77 -4.91 8.45
N PHE A 30 11.57 -4.82 9.51
CA PHE A 30 11.78 -5.90 10.48
C PHE A 30 11.25 -5.57 11.89
N THR A 31 10.41 -4.54 12.04
CA THR A 31 9.84 -4.17 13.35
C THR A 31 9.09 -5.34 14.02
N TYR A 32 8.45 -6.21 13.25
CA TYR A 32 7.80 -7.42 13.78
C TYR A 32 8.77 -8.41 14.46
N LYS A 33 10.08 -8.33 14.17
CA LYS A 33 11.11 -9.15 14.83
C LYS A 33 11.65 -8.50 16.10
N SER A 34 11.70 -7.18 16.16
CA SER A 34 12.19 -6.44 17.33
C SER A 34 11.12 -6.35 18.42
N GLU A 35 9.87 -6.11 18.04
CA GLU A 35 8.74 -5.94 18.95
C GLU A 35 8.01 -7.26 19.21
N LYS A 36 8.61 -8.14 20.02
CA LYS A 36 8.05 -9.47 20.33
C LYS A 36 6.71 -9.42 21.07
N ASP A 37 6.43 -8.32 21.77
CA ASP A 37 5.17 -8.13 22.50
C ASP A 37 4.00 -7.80 21.56
N ILE A 38 4.29 -7.38 20.32
CA ILE A 38 3.28 -7.11 19.30
C ILE A 38 3.18 -8.34 18.41
N VAL A 39 2.05 -9.05 18.49
CA VAL A 39 1.77 -10.21 17.62
C VAL A 39 1.43 -9.72 16.21
N ILE A 40 2.47 -9.40 15.44
CA ILE A 40 2.33 -9.08 14.01
C ILE A 40 2.48 -10.37 13.23
N HIS A 41 1.41 -10.80 12.57
CA HIS A 41 1.46 -11.96 11.69
C HIS A 41 2.41 -11.70 10.50
N ASN A 42 3.14 -12.73 10.08
CA ASN A 42 4.03 -12.69 8.90
C ASN A 42 3.28 -12.72 7.56
N THR A 43 1.94 -12.81 7.58
CA THR A 43 1.09 -12.80 6.39
C THR A 43 0.18 -11.58 6.39
N THR A 44 -0.11 -11.07 5.20
CA THR A 44 -1.02 -9.94 4.99
C THR A 44 -2.46 -10.39 4.70
N ASN A 45 -2.80 -11.66 4.94
CA ASN A 45 -4.10 -12.26 4.60
C ASN A 45 -5.28 -11.51 5.25
N SER A 46 -5.12 -11.11 6.51
CA SER A 46 -6.14 -10.35 7.24
C SER A 46 -6.37 -8.96 6.61
N LEU A 47 -5.35 -8.35 6.03
CA LEU A 47 -5.45 -7.05 5.37
C LEU A 47 -5.96 -7.18 3.94
N ASP A 48 -5.27 -7.93 3.08
CA ASP A 48 -5.62 -7.99 1.66
C ASP A 48 -6.90 -8.80 1.42
N GLY A 49 -7.03 -9.96 2.05
CA GLY A 49 -8.21 -10.81 1.95
C GLY A 49 -9.37 -10.33 2.83
N GLY A 50 -9.08 -9.95 4.08
CA GLY A 50 -10.10 -9.58 5.06
C GLY A 50 -10.70 -8.19 4.83
N VAL A 51 -9.86 -7.17 4.63
CA VAL A 51 -10.29 -5.76 4.59
C VAL A 51 -10.31 -5.21 3.16
N PHE A 52 -9.24 -5.38 2.40
CA PHE A 52 -9.10 -4.68 1.12
C PHE A 52 -9.84 -5.35 -0.03
N SER A 53 -9.95 -6.67 -0.06
CA SER A 53 -10.69 -7.38 -1.11
C SER A 53 -12.19 -7.03 -1.13
N PRO A 54 -12.93 -7.07 0.00
CA PRO A 54 -14.32 -6.65 0.02
C PRO A 54 -14.49 -5.15 -0.29
N MET A 55 -13.60 -4.30 0.23
CA MET A 55 -13.59 -2.86 -0.08
C MET A 55 -13.46 -2.60 -1.58
N LYS A 56 -12.47 -3.24 -2.24
CA LYS A 56 -12.27 -3.14 -3.70
C LYS A 56 -13.50 -3.62 -4.46
N LYS A 57 -14.18 -4.67 -3.98
CA LYS A 57 -15.42 -5.18 -4.60
C LYS A 57 -16.52 -4.12 -4.56
N LEU A 58 -16.75 -3.46 -3.41
CA LEU A 58 -17.75 -2.39 -3.28
C LEU A 58 -17.46 -1.20 -4.21
N LEU A 59 -16.20 -0.76 -4.28
CA LEU A 59 -15.79 0.35 -5.15
C LEU A 59 -15.92 0.04 -6.65
N LYS A 60 -15.85 -1.24 -7.05
CA LYS A 60 -15.96 -1.69 -8.43
C LYS A 60 -17.39 -1.85 -8.94
N ILE A 61 -18.40 -1.86 -8.04
CA ILE A 61 -19.81 -2.01 -8.44
C ILE A 61 -20.23 -0.90 -9.41
N HIS A 62 -19.73 0.32 -9.20
CA HIS A 62 -20.02 1.46 -10.07
C HIS A 62 -18.74 2.21 -10.44
N ASN A 63 -18.26 1.98 -11.67
CA ASN A 63 -17.01 2.58 -12.16
C ASN A 63 -17.06 4.11 -12.31
N GLY A 64 -18.26 4.68 -12.40
CA GLY A 64 -18.50 6.12 -12.61
C GLY A 64 -18.39 6.99 -11.36
N PHE A 65 -17.91 6.47 -10.23
CA PHE A 65 -17.72 7.31 -9.05
C PHE A 65 -16.61 8.34 -9.26
N ALA A 66 -16.93 9.59 -8.93
CA ALA A 66 -15.94 10.65 -8.81
C ALA A 66 -14.93 10.32 -7.70
N LYS A 67 -13.70 10.83 -7.84
CA LYS A 67 -12.58 10.52 -6.93
C LYS A 67 -12.90 10.83 -5.47
N ASN A 68 -13.55 11.96 -5.22
CA ASN A 68 -14.00 12.38 -3.89
C ASN A 68 -14.96 11.38 -3.23
N LEU A 69 -15.90 10.82 -4.00
CA LEU A 69 -16.85 9.82 -3.49
C LEU A 69 -16.14 8.49 -3.20
N LYS A 70 -15.18 8.07 -4.04
CA LYS A 70 -14.35 6.88 -3.77
C LYS A 70 -13.57 7.02 -2.45
N ILE A 71 -13.01 8.20 -2.18
CA ILE A 71 -12.30 8.47 -0.92
C ILE A 71 -13.27 8.37 0.27
N LYS A 72 -14.43 9.05 0.21
CA LYS A 72 -15.45 8.97 1.27
C LYS A 72 -15.90 7.54 1.56
N MET A 73 -16.07 6.71 0.52
CA MET A 73 -16.43 5.30 0.67
C MET A 73 -15.32 4.49 1.34
N VAL A 74 -14.05 4.75 1.01
CA VAL A 74 -12.91 4.10 1.69
C VAL A 74 -12.85 4.51 3.15
N ASP A 75 -13.00 5.80 3.45
CA ASP A 75 -12.98 6.32 4.82
C ASP A 75 -14.12 5.69 5.65
N ASP A 76 -15.34 5.70 5.11
CA ASP A 76 -16.51 5.10 5.75
C ASP A 76 -16.33 3.58 5.97
N TYR A 77 -15.82 2.87 4.95
CA TYR A 77 -15.54 1.45 5.04
C TYR A 77 -14.53 1.15 6.16
N LEU A 78 -13.42 1.90 6.24
CA LEU A 78 -12.37 1.67 7.24
C LEU A 78 -12.83 1.98 8.67
N VAL A 79 -13.69 2.99 8.86
CA VAL A 79 -14.31 3.30 10.16
C VAL A 79 -15.24 2.17 10.62
N HIS A 80 -15.99 1.58 9.70
CA HIS A 80 -17.00 0.56 10.02
C HIS A 80 -16.47 -0.88 9.99
N CYS A 81 -15.29 -1.13 9.40
CA CYS A 81 -14.71 -2.46 9.27
C CYS A 81 -14.39 -3.17 10.60
N LYS A 82 -14.39 -2.45 11.73
CA LYS A 82 -14.11 -2.99 13.08
C LYS A 82 -15.35 -3.38 13.91
N LYS A 83 -16.58 -3.25 13.39
CA LYS A 83 -17.82 -3.53 14.14
C LYS A 83 -18.25 -5.01 14.16
N LYS A 84 -17.31 -5.96 14.27
CA LYS A 84 -17.65 -7.37 14.51
C LYS A 84 -16.94 -7.90 15.74
#